data_AF-A0A7Y4KFT1-F1
#
_entry.id   AF-A0A7Y4KFT1-F1
#
_cell.length_a   1.000
_cell.length_b   1.000
_cell.length_c   1.000
_cell.angle_alpha   90.00
_cell.angle_beta   90.00
_cell.angle_gamma   90.00
#
_symmetry.space_group_name_H-M   'P 1'
#
loop_
_entity.id
_entity.type
_entity.pdbx_description
1 polymer ?
#
loop_
_entity_poly.entity_id
_entity_poly.type
_entity_poly.pdbx_seq_one_letter_code
_entity_poly.pdbx_strand_id
1 'polypeptide(L)'
;MNPSVRHEGPGSCAGAIFVLTVMMATACGHTQRPERKTYVVSEDVRGVGRAEGAGTGGSGAEAYCGELQKQCFQKCWRRKPTVQDMEKHSESHHRLCTSQCLEAFMKCLKEQEALEQGAKRELHFPDMAVALEWLREHKSEVALGTVVVVAGVAFAFVVAPAGLLVLSPI
;
A
#
# COMPACT_ATOMS: atom_id res chain seq x y z
N MET A 1 -16.47 46.83 76.40
CA MET A 1 -16.19 45.51 77.01
C MET A 1 -15.08 44.86 76.19
N ASN A 2 -13.87 44.81 76.75
CA ASN A 2 -12.80 43.85 76.44
C ASN A 2 -13.23 42.44 76.93
N PRO A 3 -12.45 41.34 76.79
CA PRO A 3 -11.32 41.01 75.90
C PRO A 3 -11.55 39.64 75.17
N SER A 4 -10.89 39.33 74.03
CA SER A 4 -9.55 38.73 73.86
C SER A 4 -9.35 37.33 74.48
N VAL A 5 -9.05 36.35 73.63
CA VAL A 5 -8.04 35.32 73.94
C VAL A 5 -7.15 35.13 72.70
N ARG A 6 -5.88 35.48 72.88
CA ARG A 6 -4.73 35.24 72.00
C ARG A 6 -3.97 33.99 72.49
N HIS A 7 -3.15 33.41 71.60
CA HIS A 7 -1.70 33.14 71.71
C HIS A 7 -1.32 31.84 70.97
N GLU A 8 -0.59 31.95 69.85
CA GLU A 8 0.88 31.76 69.67
C GLU A 8 1.28 30.28 69.63
N GLY A 9 1.83 29.75 68.52
CA GLY A 9 3.23 29.87 68.07
C GLY A 9 3.93 28.51 68.29
N PRO A 10 5.11 28.14 67.71
CA PRO A 10 6.16 28.92 67.01
C PRO A 10 6.37 28.42 65.55
N GLY A 11 7.01 29.09 64.59
CA GLY A 11 8.30 29.78 64.58
C GLY A 11 9.32 28.94 63.81
N SER A 12 9.66 29.28 62.55
CA SER A 12 10.96 28.94 61.96
C SER A 12 11.28 29.77 60.72
N CYS A 13 12.57 30.02 60.59
CA CYS A 13 13.25 31.07 59.85
C CYS A 13 13.39 30.82 58.34
N ALA A 14 13.93 31.86 57.69
CA ALA A 14 14.66 31.85 56.44
C ALA A 14 13.84 32.03 55.16
N GLY A 15 14.00 33.21 54.55
CA GLY A 15 13.61 33.46 53.19
C GLY A 15 14.44 32.65 52.20
N ALA A 16 13.84 32.30 51.08
CA ALA A 16 14.54 32.01 49.84
C ALA A 16 13.54 32.09 48.68
N ILE A 17 13.69 33.15 47.89
CA ILE A 17 13.67 33.14 46.43
C ILE A 17 12.56 32.29 45.80
N PHE A 18 11.48 32.96 45.37
CA PHE A 18 10.57 32.44 44.36
C PHE A 18 11.37 32.25 43.06
N VAL A 19 11.88 31.04 42.82
CA VAL A 19 12.44 30.66 41.52
C VAL A 19 11.26 30.52 40.57
N LEU A 20 10.99 31.57 39.80
CA LEU A 20 10.07 31.54 38.67
C LEU A 20 10.75 30.71 37.57
N THR A 21 10.48 29.40 37.53
CA THR A 21 10.90 28.54 36.43
C THR A 21 10.12 28.94 35.17
N VAL A 22 10.70 29.85 34.40
CA VAL A 22 10.30 30.08 33.01
C VAL A 22 10.65 28.82 32.23
N MET A 23 9.66 27.97 31.97
CA MET A 23 9.81 26.89 31.00
C MET A 23 9.94 27.49 29.61
N MET A 24 11.18 27.79 29.20
CA MET A 24 11.54 27.99 27.81
C MET A 24 11.45 26.63 27.11
N ALA A 25 10.25 26.31 26.60
CA ALA A 25 10.08 25.22 25.66
C ALA A 25 10.58 25.66 24.28
N THR A 26 11.89 25.82 24.12
CA THR A 26 12.52 25.85 22.79
C THR A 26 12.67 24.41 22.30
N ALA A 27 11.55 23.84 21.87
CA ALA A 27 11.57 22.69 20.98
C ALA A 27 11.21 23.20 19.58
N CYS A 28 12.20 23.70 18.84
CA CYS A 28 12.14 23.65 17.37
C CYS A 28 12.30 22.20 16.94
N GLY A 29 11.30 21.37 17.25
CA GLY A 29 11.10 20.12 16.55
C GLY A 29 10.60 20.49 15.17
N HIS A 30 11.50 20.62 14.20
CA HIS A 30 11.12 20.46 12.80
C HIS A 30 10.69 19.00 12.63
N THR A 31 9.47 18.67 13.05
CA THR A 31 8.77 17.51 12.52
C THR A 31 8.58 17.84 11.05
N GLN A 32 9.51 17.38 10.22
CA GLN A 32 9.43 17.48 8.78
C GLN A 32 8.13 16.78 8.39
N ARG A 33 7.08 17.58 8.21
CA ARG A 33 5.77 17.13 7.76
C ARG A 33 6.06 16.27 6.52
N PRO A 34 5.69 14.98 6.50
CA PRO A 34 5.93 14.15 5.32
C PRO A 34 5.25 14.87 4.17
N GLU A 35 6.05 15.38 3.23
CA GLU A 35 5.52 16.11 2.08
C GLU A 35 4.73 15.10 1.27
N ARG A 36 3.40 15.06 1.45
CA ARG A 36 2.46 14.28 0.64
C ARG A 36 2.32 14.93 -0.74
N LYS A 37 3.43 15.15 -1.44
CA LYS A 37 3.43 15.63 -2.80
C LYS A 37 3.59 14.43 -3.72
N THR A 38 2.72 14.36 -4.72
CA THR A 38 2.85 13.40 -5.82
C THR A 38 3.90 13.94 -6.78
N TYR A 39 4.89 13.14 -7.14
CA TYR A 39 5.98 13.55 -8.04
C TYR A 39 5.80 12.93 -9.43
N VAL A 40 5.92 13.72 -10.48
CA VAL A 40 5.77 13.25 -11.86
C VAL A 40 7.10 12.71 -12.39
N VAL A 41 7.09 11.42 -12.77
CA VAL A 41 8.21 10.71 -13.38
C VAL A 41 8.18 10.87 -14.91
N SER A 42 7.00 10.71 -15.54
CA SER A 42 6.83 10.80 -17.01
C SER A 42 5.43 11.30 -17.37
N GLU A 43 5.33 11.99 -18.52
CA GLU A 43 4.06 12.45 -19.07
C GLU A 43 3.31 11.37 -19.87
N ASP A 44 3.97 10.24 -20.14
CA ASP A 44 3.38 9.11 -20.83
C ASP A 44 3.86 7.76 -20.26
N VAL A 45 2.99 6.75 -20.43
CA VAL A 45 3.16 5.36 -19.97
C VAL A 45 3.92 4.46 -20.96
N ARG A 46 4.40 4.99 -22.10
CA ARG A 46 5.10 4.15 -23.09
C ARG A 46 6.45 3.72 -22.53
N GLY A 47 6.78 2.45 -22.70
CA GLY A 47 8.05 1.89 -22.25
C GLY A 47 8.13 1.54 -20.76
N VAL A 48 7.03 1.63 -20.00
CA VAL A 48 6.99 1.07 -18.64
C VAL A 48 6.93 -0.44 -18.73
N GLY A 49 7.65 -1.13 -17.85
CA GLY A 49 7.60 -2.58 -17.72
C GLY A 49 6.14 -3.01 -17.66
N ARG A 50 5.65 -3.60 -18.75
CA ARG A 50 4.26 -4.06 -18.88
C ARG A 50 4.05 -5.17 -17.87
N ALA A 51 3.62 -4.82 -16.68
CA ALA A 51 2.62 -5.62 -16.01
C ALA A 51 1.37 -5.49 -16.87
N GLU A 52 1.19 -6.39 -17.85
CA GLU A 52 -0.11 -6.60 -18.49
C GLU A 52 -1.06 -7.21 -17.44
N GLY A 53 -1.40 -6.43 -16.42
CA GLY A 53 -2.38 -6.72 -15.41
C GLY A 53 -3.44 -5.65 -15.52
N ALA A 54 -4.60 -6.04 -16.05
CA ALA A 54 -5.78 -5.20 -16.14
C ALA A 54 -6.00 -4.46 -14.81
N GLY A 55 -6.16 -3.13 -14.89
CA GLY A 55 -6.42 -2.28 -13.73
C GLY A 55 -7.57 -2.84 -12.88
N THR A 56 -7.28 -3.15 -11.62
CA THR A 56 -8.28 -3.61 -10.66
C THR A 56 -8.94 -2.39 -10.04
N GLY A 57 -10.11 -2.04 -10.56
CA GLY A 57 -11.10 -1.31 -9.79
C GLY A 57 -11.47 -2.12 -8.54
N GLY A 58 -10.91 -1.76 -7.39
CA GLY A 58 -11.51 -1.86 -6.06
C GLY A 58 -11.87 -3.23 -5.45
N SER A 59 -11.63 -4.37 -6.11
CA SER A 59 -12.21 -5.65 -5.67
C SER A 59 -11.21 -6.67 -5.07
N GLY A 60 -9.90 -6.44 -5.16
CA GLY A 60 -8.88 -7.43 -4.77
C GLY A 60 -8.74 -8.59 -5.76
N ALA A 61 -7.62 -9.31 -5.66
CA ALA A 61 -7.28 -10.44 -6.54
C ALA A 61 -8.31 -11.58 -6.43
N GLU A 62 -8.83 -11.81 -5.23
CA GLU A 62 -9.77 -12.89 -4.90
C GLU A 62 -11.12 -12.70 -5.57
N ALA A 63 -11.66 -11.47 -5.59
CA ALA A 63 -12.93 -11.20 -6.24
C ALA A 63 -12.81 -11.33 -7.77
N TYR A 64 -11.71 -10.84 -8.34
CA TYR A 64 -11.43 -10.96 -9.77
C TYR A 64 -11.27 -12.43 -10.20
N CYS A 65 -10.36 -13.16 -9.54
CA CYS A 65 -10.11 -14.57 -9.84
C CYS A 65 -11.36 -15.43 -9.54
N GLY A 66 -12.13 -15.09 -8.50
CA GLY A 66 -13.38 -15.76 -8.16
C GLY A 66 -14.45 -15.63 -9.24
N GLU A 67 -14.58 -14.46 -9.87
CA GLU A 67 -15.52 -14.29 -10.98
C GLU A 67 -15.07 -15.06 -12.23
N LEU A 68 -13.76 -15.08 -12.51
CA LEU A 68 -13.16 -15.91 -13.54
C LEU A 68 -13.45 -17.41 -13.33
N GLN A 69 -13.35 -17.89 -12.09
CA GLN A 69 -13.65 -19.28 -11.74
C GLN A 69 -15.12 -19.64 -12.03
N LYS A 70 -16.07 -18.77 -11.66
CA LYS A 70 -17.49 -18.97 -11.96
C LYS A 70 -17.72 -19.06 -13.46
N GLN A 71 -17.14 -18.14 -14.23
CA GLN A 71 -17.27 -18.13 -15.68
C GLN A 71 -16.65 -19.37 -16.33
N CYS A 72 -15.49 -19.83 -15.83
CA CYS A 72 -14.86 -21.07 -16.25
C CYS A 72 -15.83 -22.26 -16.05
N PHE A 73 -16.38 -22.40 -14.84
CA PHE A 73 -17.28 -23.50 -14.52
C PHE A 73 -18.54 -23.47 -15.40
N GLN A 74 -19.15 -22.30 -15.56
CA GLN A 74 -20.32 -22.11 -16.43
C GLN A 74 -20.05 -22.44 -17.90
N LYS A 75 -18.83 -22.18 -18.40
CA LYS A 75 -18.44 -22.54 -19.77
C LYS A 75 -18.19 -24.05 -19.89
N CYS A 76 -17.52 -24.66 -18.92
CA CYS A 76 -17.26 -26.10 -18.89
C CYS A 76 -18.58 -26.88 -18.82
N TRP A 77 -19.44 -26.55 -17.86
CA TRP A 77 -20.70 -27.24 -17.61
C TRP A 77 -21.65 -27.25 -18.82
N ARG A 78 -21.65 -26.17 -19.61
CA ARG A 78 -22.50 -26.07 -20.83
C ARG A 78 -21.98 -26.92 -22.00
N ARG A 79 -20.68 -27.18 -22.06
CA ARG A 79 -20.04 -27.90 -23.18
C ARG A 79 -20.13 -29.42 -23.00
N LYS A 80 -19.90 -30.16 -24.08
CA LYS A 80 -19.71 -31.62 -24.00
C LYS A 80 -18.33 -31.88 -23.36
N PRO A 81 -18.21 -32.83 -22.42
CA PRO A 81 -16.92 -33.15 -21.83
C PRO A 81 -15.91 -33.57 -22.90
N THR A 82 -14.65 -33.17 -22.74
CA THR A 82 -13.55 -33.56 -23.66
C THR A 82 -13.14 -35.01 -23.49
N VAL A 83 -13.37 -35.58 -22.30
CA VAL A 83 -13.04 -36.98 -21.98
C VAL A 83 -14.05 -37.89 -22.69
N GLN A 84 -13.53 -38.92 -23.37
CA GLN A 84 -14.36 -39.92 -24.04
C GLN A 84 -15.24 -40.64 -23.01
N ASP A 85 -16.46 -40.99 -23.43
CA ASP A 85 -17.44 -41.74 -22.62
C ASP A 85 -17.93 -41.04 -21.33
N MET A 86 -17.62 -39.76 -21.15
CA MET A 86 -18.15 -38.98 -20.05
C MET A 86 -19.50 -38.36 -20.41
N GLU A 87 -20.52 -38.67 -19.62
CA GLU A 87 -21.86 -38.12 -19.80
C GLU A 87 -21.92 -36.65 -19.37
N LYS A 88 -22.63 -35.84 -20.16
CA LYS A 88 -22.87 -34.44 -19.85
C LYS A 88 -23.74 -34.33 -18.59
N HIS A 89 -23.39 -33.37 -17.75
CA HIS A 89 -24.03 -33.12 -16.45
C HIS A 89 -23.95 -34.28 -15.43
N SER A 90 -23.08 -35.27 -15.66
CA SER A 90 -22.77 -36.30 -14.67
C SER A 90 -21.94 -35.76 -13.50
N GLU A 91 -21.87 -36.53 -12.42
CA GLU A 91 -20.96 -36.23 -11.31
C GLU A 91 -19.49 -36.16 -11.78
N SER A 92 -19.09 -37.06 -12.68
CA SER A 92 -17.75 -37.06 -13.28
C SER A 92 -17.48 -35.78 -14.08
N HIS A 93 -18.47 -35.27 -14.82
CA HIS A 93 -18.35 -33.99 -15.52
C HIS A 93 -18.27 -32.82 -14.55
N HIS A 94 -19.05 -32.85 -13.47
CA HIS A 94 -19.00 -31.81 -12.42
C HIS A 94 -17.61 -31.77 -11.80
N ARG A 95 -17.08 -32.93 -11.37
CA ARG A 95 -15.74 -33.04 -10.80
C ARG A 95 -14.65 -32.55 -11.76
N LEU A 96 -14.76 -32.89 -13.05
CA LEU A 96 -13.83 -32.39 -14.08
C LEU A 96 -13.87 -30.86 -14.19
N CYS A 97 -15.07 -30.27 -14.29
CA CYS A 97 -15.20 -28.81 -14.37
C CYS A 97 -14.71 -28.11 -13.11
N THR A 98 -15.02 -28.66 -11.93
CA THR A 98 -14.56 -28.12 -10.65
C THR A 98 -13.05 -28.18 -10.56
N SER A 99 -12.40 -29.31 -10.87
CA SER A 99 -10.95 -29.45 -10.75
C SER A 99 -10.20 -28.53 -11.71
N GLN A 100 -10.59 -28.52 -12.99
CA GLN A 100 -9.96 -27.68 -14.00
C GLN A 100 -10.10 -26.18 -13.68
N CYS A 101 -11.29 -25.75 -13.27
CA CYS A 101 -11.51 -24.34 -12.96
C CYS A 101 -10.89 -23.93 -11.63
N LEU A 102 -10.77 -24.83 -10.66
CA LEU A 102 -10.01 -24.58 -9.44
C LEU A 102 -8.52 -24.41 -9.73
N GLU A 103 -7.94 -25.23 -10.61
CA GLU A 103 -6.55 -25.08 -11.03
C GLU A 103 -6.31 -23.71 -11.68
N ALA A 104 -7.19 -23.30 -12.61
CA ALA A 104 -7.12 -21.98 -13.23
C ALA A 104 -7.27 -20.83 -12.22
N PHE A 105 -8.13 -21.00 -11.21
CA PHE A 105 -8.28 -20.04 -10.11
C PHE A 105 -6.99 -19.89 -9.29
N MET A 106 -6.38 -21.00 -8.86
CA MET A 106 -5.14 -20.97 -8.08
C MET A 106 -3.99 -20.35 -8.88
N LYS A 107 -3.95 -20.61 -10.19
CA LYS A 107 -3.00 -19.96 -11.10
C LYS A 107 -3.22 -18.45 -11.15
N CYS A 108 -4.47 -17.99 -11.29
CA CYS A 108 -4.82 -16.58 -11.28
C CYS A 108 -4.38 -15.89 -9.98
N LEU A 109 -4.63 -16.49 -8.81
CA LEU A 109 -4.17 -15.94 -7.54
C LEU A 109 -2.65 -15.81 -7.47
N LYS A 110 -1.93 -16.85 -7.91
CA LYS A 110 -0.46 -16.84 -7.92
C LYS A 110 0.11 -15.76 -8.85
N GLU A 111 -0.52 -15.55 -10.00
CA GLU A 111 -0.14 -14.48 -10.93
C GLU A 111 -0.38 -13.10 -10.30
N GLN A 112 -1.52 -12.89 -9.65
CA GLN A 112 -1.81 -11.64 -8.94
C GLN A 112 -0.83 -11.40 -7.78
N GLU A 113 -0.53 -12.42 -6.99
CA GLU A 113 0.48 -12.33 -5.93
C GLU A 113 1.87 -12.02 -6.51
N ALA A 114 2.26 -12.62 -7.63
CA ALA A 114 3.53 -12.32 -8.28
C ALA A 114 3.59 -10.87 -8.80
N LEU A 115 2.48 -10.32 -9.28
CA LEU A 115 2.36 -8.91 -9.66
C LEU A 115 2.52 -8.00 -8.43
N GLU A 116 1.85 -8.34 -7.32
CA GLU A 116 2.00 -7.63 -6.05
C GLU A 116 3.42 -7.74 -5.46
N GLN A 117 4.05 -8.91 -5.55
CA GLN A 117 5.44 -9.11 -5.08
C GLN A 117 6.46 -8.41 -5.98
N GLY A 118 6.23 -8.36 -7.29
CA GLY A 118 7.01 -7.55 -8.21
C GLY A 118 6.93 -6.06 -7.86
N ALA A 119 5.75 -5.59 -7.47
CA ALA A 119 5.50 -4.27 -6.91
C ALA A 119 6.12 -4.06 -5.51
N LYS A 120 6.40 -5.13 -4.74
CA LYS A 120 7.07 -5.03 -3.43
C LYS A 120 8.60 -4.89 -3.50
N ARG A 121 9.23 -4.91 -4.68
CA ARG A 121 10.66 -4.61 -4.77
C ARG A 121 10.88 -3.15 -4.36
N GLU A 122 11.53 -2.94 -3.21
CA GLU A 122 11.85 -1.60 -2.74
C GLU A 122 13.07 -1.04 -3.47
N LEU A 123 12.94 0.15 -4.03
CA LEU A 123 14.06 0.93 -4.57
C LEU A 123 14.42 2.02 -3.56
N HIS A 124 15.65 2.04 -3.08
CA HIS A 124 16.11 3.02 -2.10
C HIS A 124 16.96 4.11 -2.77
N PHE A 125 16.62 5.36 -2.51
CA PHE A 125 17.35 6.52 -2.99
C PHE A 125 17.65 7.51 -1.85
N PRO A 126 18.81 8.18 -1.90
CA PRO A 126 19.19 9.17 -0.89
C PRO A 126 18.33 10.44 -0.95
N ASP A 127 17.89 10.84 -2.15
CA ASP A 127 17.07 12.04 -2.36
C ASP A 127 16.14 11.90 -3.58
N MET A 128 15.15 12.81 -3.67
CA MET A 128 14.10 12.75 -4.69
C MET A 128 14.60 13.05 -6.09
N ALA A 129 15.65 13.88 -6.24
CA ALA A 129 16.17 14.22 -7.56
C ALA A 129 16.82 12.99 -8.20
N VAL A 130 17.65 12.27 -7.42
CA VAL A 130 18.28 11.01 -7.83
C VAL A 130 17.23 9.94 -8.13
N ALA A 131 16.19 9.82 -7.31
CA ALA A 131 15.11 8.86 -7.56
C ALA A 131 14.39 9.13 -8.90
N LEU A 132 14.02 10.39 -9.16
CA LEU A 132 13.31 10.76 -10.39
C LEU A 132 14.19 10.63 -11.64
N GLU A 133 15.48 10.97 -11.54
CA GLU A 133 16.44 10.78 -12.63
C GLU A 133 16.57 9.29 -12.98
N TRP A 134 16.84 8.44 -11.99
CA TRP A 134 16.99 7.00 -12.20
C TRP A 134 15.72 6.37 -12.77
N LEU A 135 14.54 6.69 -12.22
CA LEU A 135 13.25 6.17 -12.69
C LEU A 135 12.93 6.62 -14.13
N ARG A 136 13.41 7.79 -14.55
CA ARG A 136 13.23 8.27 -15.94
C ARG A 136 14.10 7.53 -16.93
N GLU A 137 15.30 7.13 -16.51
CA GLU A 137 16.23 6.37 -17.34
C GLU A 137 15.85 4.88 -17.40
N HIS A 138 15.31 4.33 -16.31
CA HIS A 138 15.02 2.90 -16.15
C HIS A 138 13.53 2.57 -16.19
N LYS A 139 12.71 3.38 -16.87
CA LYS A 139 11.23 3.22 -16.93
C LYS A 139 10.78 1.80 -17.29
N SER A 140 11.51 1.12 -18.18
CA SER A 140 11.20 -0.24 -18.63
C SER A 140 11.50 -1.34 -17.62
N GLU A 141 12.33 -1.03 -16.63
CA GLU A 141 12.79 -1.99 -15.62
C GLU A 141 11.92 -1.96 -14.36
N VAL A 142 11.12 -0.90 -14.20
CA VAL A 142 10.30 -0.65 -13.01
C VAL A 142 8.84 -1.02 -13.28
N ALA A 143 8.34 -1.98 -12.50
CA ALA A 143 6.94 -2.36 -12.54
C ALA A 143 6.05 -1.33 -11.83
N LEU A 144 4.79 -1.21 -12.27
CA LEU A 144 3.80 -0.45 -11.50
C LEU A 144 3.57 -1.12 -10.14
N GLY A 145 3.38 -0.30 -9.12
CA GLY A 145 3.26 -0.70 -7.73
C GLY A 145 4.60 -0.78 -6.98
N THR A 146 5.75 -0.70 -7.67
CA THR A 146 7.09 -0.63 -7.04
C THR A 146 7.13 0.40 -5.92
N VAL A 147 7.56 -0.03 -4.74
CA VAL A 147 7.81 0.87 -3.61
C VAL A 147 9.16 1.56 -3.80
N VAL A 148 9.16 2.89 -3.80
CA VAL A 148 10.34 3.73 -3.90
C VAL A 148 10.52 4.45 -2.58
N VAL A 149 11.59 4.15 -1.86
CA VAL A 149 11.93 4.75 -0.57
C VAL A 149 12.95 5.84 -0.79
N VAL A 150 12.59 7.08 -0.48
CA VAL A 150 13.46 8.24 -0.63
C VAL A 150 13.66 8.92 0.71
N ALA A 151 14.91 9.01 1.17
CA ALA A 151 15.27 9.60 2.46
C ALA A 151 14.41 9.06 3.64
N GLY A 152 14.02 7.79 3.59
CA GLY A 152 13.19 7.14 4.63
C GLY A 152 11.67 7.29 4.45
N VAL A 153 11.20 7.92 3.37
CA VAL A 153 9.76 8.04 3.04
C VAL A 153 9.42 7.13 1.87
N ALA A 154 8.35 6.33 2.01
CA ALA A 154 7.93 5.38 0.97
C ALA A 154 6.89 5.98 0.02
N PHE A 155 7.07 5.71 -1.27
CA PHE A 155 6.18 6.10 -2.36
C PHE A 155 5.87 4.89 -3.23
N ALA A 156 4.66 4.80 -3.79
CA ALA A 156 4.30 3.81 -4.80
C ALA A 156 4.45 4.40 -6.21
N PHE A 157 5.12 3.67 -7.10
CA PHE A 157 5.21 4.00 -8.51
C PHE A 157 3.93 3.61 -9.24
N VAL A 158 3.11 4.59 -9.62
CA VAL A 158 1.74 4.36 -10.14
C VAL A 158 1.45 5.22 -11.36
N VAL A 159 0.35 4.91 -12.05
CA VAL A 159 -0.19 5.74 -13.14
C VAL A 159 -1.30 6.62 -12.56
N ALA A 160 -1.17 7.93 -12.71
CA ALA A 160 -2.20 8.89 -12.35
C ALA A 160 -3.39 8.83 -13.35
N PRO A 161 -4.61 9.29 -12.98
CA PRO A 161 -5.77 9.32 -13.86
C PRO A 161 -5.55 9.98 -15.23
N ALA A 162 -4.56 10.88 -15.33
CA ALA A 162 -4.18 11.56 -16.58
C ALA A 162 -3.19 10.76 -17.47
N GLY A 163 -2.87 9.51 -17.12
CA GLY A 163 -1.90 8.69 -17.85
C GLY A 163 -0.42 9.02 -17.54
N LEU A 164 -0.18 9.84 -16.51
CA LEU A 164 1.15 10.25 -16.05
C LEU A 164 1.74 9.19 -15.13
N LEU A 165 3.03 8.90 -15.25
CA LEU A 165 3.74 8.10 -14.25
C LEU A 165 4.12 8.98 -13.08
N VAL A 166 3.75 8.55 -11.88
CA VAL A 166 3.96 9.32 -10.66
C VAL A 166 4.45 8.46 -9.50
N LEU A 167 5.16 9.10 -8.58
CA LEU A 167 5.38 8.59 -7.23
C LEU A 167 4.28 9.16 -6.33
N SER A 168 3.43 8.27 -5.81
CA SER A 168 2.40 8.61 -4.83
C SER A 168 2.84 8.23 -3.43
N PRO A 169 2.76 9.12 -2.43
CA PRO A 169 3.00 8.76 -1.03
C PRO A 169 2.11 7.60 -0.58
N ILE A 170 2.64 6.68 0.24
CA ILE A 170 1.91 5.56 0.88
C ILE A 170 1.40 5.98 2.26
#